data_AF-A0A0M3JFB2-F1
#
_entry.id   AF-A0A0M3JFB2-F1
#
_cell.length_a   1.000
_cell.length_b   1.000
_cell.length_c   1.000
_cell.angle_alpha   90.00
_cell.angle_beta   90.00
_cell.angle_gamma   90.00
#
_symmetry.space_group_name_H-M   'P 1'
#
loop_
_entity.id
_entity.type
_entity.pdbx_description
1 polymer ?
#
loop_
_entity_poly.entity_id
_entity_poly.type
_entity_poly.pdbx_seq_one_letter_code
_entity_poly.pdbx_strand_id
1 'polypeptide(L)'
;MSLAVIHYSYNHSIEFPSAEAAQRYVQTNGYRKVYERERRRKGGFKQYYLCNSFWDQNVKCSHKFTLIIANGQIMGKTTDGGRPHDHR
;
A
#
# COMPACT_ATOMS: atom_id res chain seq x y z
N MET A 1 16.58 16.98 -21.41
CA MET A 1 16.58 15.68 -20.73
C MET A 1 15.19 15.47 -20.11
N SER A 2 14.33 14.71 -20.78
CA SER A 2 12.97 14.47 -20.30
C SER A 2 13.01 13.38 -19.22
N LEU A 3 12.83 13.77 -17.96
CA LEU A 3 12.67 12.82 -16.86
C LEU A 3 11.35 12.06 -17.10
N ALA A 4 11.46 10.78 -17.48
CA ALA A 4 10.31 9.91 -17.58
C ALA A 4 9.66 9.79 -16.19
N VAL A 5 8.48 10.38 -16.04
CA VAL A 5 7.67 10.22 -14.83
C VAL A 5 7.12 8.80 -14.85
N ILE A 6 7.70 7.91 -14.05
CA ILE A 6 7.18 6.55 -13.87
C ILE A 6 5.81 6.65 -13.18
N HIS A 7 4.74 6.48 -13.97
CA HIS A 7 3.37 6.42 -13.47
C HIS A 7 3.15 5.07 -12.79
N TYR A 8 3.30 5.01 -11.47
CA TYR A 8 2.92 3.83 -10.68
C TYR A 8 1.39 3.71 -10.65
N SER A 9 0.84 2.81 -11.47
CA SER A 9 -0.57 2.42 -11.36
C SER A 9 -0.72 1.35 -10.27
N TYR A 10 -1.83 1.37 -9.54
CA TYR A 10 -2.20 0.26 -8.66
C TYR A 10 -2.56 -0.94 -9.54
N ASN A 11 -1.57 -1.75 -9.89
CA ASN A 11 -1.66 -2.83 -10.86
C ASN A 11 -2.09 -4.16 -10.24
N HIS A 12 -2.16 -4.25 -8.91
CA HIS A 12 -2.49 -5.48 -8.20
C HIS A 12 -3.42 -5.20 -7.02
N SER A 13 -4.45 -6.04 -6.89
CA SER A 13 -5.41 -6.00 -5.78
C SER A 13 -5.39 -7.34 -5.04
N ILE A 14 -5.40 -7.27 -3.72
CA ILE A 14 -5.35 -8.42 -2.81
C ILE A 14 -6.59 -8.33 -1.92
N GLU A 15 -7.37 -9.40 -1.85
CA GLU A 15 -8.45 -9.51 -0.87
C GLU A 15 -7.93 -10.22 0.37
N PHE A 16 -8.22 -9.66 1.54
CA PHE A 16 -7.83 -10.24 2.81
C PHE A 16 -9.03 -10.85 3.51
N PRO A 17 -8.89 -12.05 4.09
CA PRO A 17 -9.97 -12.71 4.81
C PRO A 17 -10.28 -12.03 6.15
N SER A 18 -9.34 -11.25 6.70
CA SER A 18 -9.50 -10.54 7.97
C SER A 18 -8.58 -9.34 8.09
N ALA A 19 -8.84 -8.48 9.09
CA ALA A 19 -8.02 -7.31 9.38
C ALA A 19 -6.61 -7.71 9.86
N GLU A 20 -6.52 -8.81 10.62
CA GLU A 20 -5.26 -9.38 11.09
C GLU A 20 -4.41 -9.88 9.92
N ALA A 21 -5.04 -10.50 8.90
CA ALA A 21 -4.33 -10.93 7.69
C ALA A 21 -3.76 -9.74 6.91
N ALA A 22 -4.55 -8.66 6.78
CA ALA A 22 -4.08 -7.42 6.16
C ALA A 22 -2.94 -6.77 6.96
N GLN A 23 -3.04 -6.74 8.30
CA GLN A 23 -2.00 -6.18 9.15
C GLN A 23 -0.70 -6.99 9.10
N ARG A 24 -0.81 -8.33 9.09
CA ARG A 24 0.34 -9.21 8.90
C ARG A 24 1.02 -8.94 7.56
N TYR A 25 0.23 -8.80 6.48
CA TYR A 25 0.78 -8.42 5.17
C TYR A 25 1.54 -7.09 5.22
N VAL A 26 0.96 -6.05 5.84
CA VAL A 26 1.62 -4.74 6.00
C VAL A 26 2.96 -4.87 6.73
N GLN A 27 3.00 -5.64 7.83
CA GLN A 27 4.21 -5.82 8.63
C GLN A 27 5.28 -6.63 7.88
N THR A 28 4.92 -7.78 7.33
CA THR A 28 5.85 -8.67 6.60
C THR A 28 6.45 -7.99 5.38
N ASN A 29 5.69 -7.12 4.70
CA ASN A 29 6.17 -6.40 3.52
C ASN A 29 6.80 -5.03 3.83
N GLY A 30 6.96 -4.67 5.11
CA GLY A 30 7.68 -3.46 5.50
C GLY A 30 6.96 -2.17 5.10
N TYR A 31 5.63 -2.12 5.23
CA TYR A 31 4.84 -0.93 4.97
C TYR A 31 4.54 -0.15 6.26
N ARG A 32 4.66 1.18 6.19
CA ARG A 32 4.28 2.12 7.26
C ARG A 32 3.03 2.90 6.88
N LYS A 33 2.05 2.94 7.78
CA LYS A 33 0.84 3.77 7.62
C LYS A 33 1.24 5.23 7.65
N VAL A 34 0.81 5.99 6.64
CA VAL A 34 1.07 7.44 6.54
C VAL A 34 -0.18 8.27 6.67
N TYR A 35 -1.33 7.72 6.27
CA TYR A 35 -2.58 8.47 6.28
C TYR A 35 -3.77 7.54 6.31
N GLU A 36 -4.88 8.01 6.87
CA GLU A 36 -6.17 7.35 6.83
C GLU A 36 -7.26 8.37 6.55
N ARG A 37 -8.25 7.96 5.77
CA ARG A 37 -9.46 8.75 5.56
C ARG A 37 -10.69 7.88 5.47
N GLU A 38 -11.80 8.45 5.91
CA GLU A 38 -13.12 7.91 5.65
C GLU A 38 -13.53 8.14 4.18
N ARG A 39 -14.21 7.16 3.59
CA ARG A 39 -14.73 7.23 2.21
C ARG A 39 -16.20 7.68 2.23
N ARG A 40 -16.45 8.96 2.54
CA ARG A 40 -17.80 9.55 2.72
C ARG A 40 -18.87 9.13 1.69
N ARG A 41 -18.51 8.95 0.41
CA ARG A 41 -19.45 8.56 -0.66
C ARG A 41 -19.58 7.04 -0.88
N LYS A 42 -18.61 6.24 -0.45
CA LYS A 42 -18.53 4.79 -0.73
C LYS A 42 -18.64 3.93 0.52
N GLY A 43 -18.69 4.54 1.71
CA GLY A 43 -18.63 3.85 3.00
C GLY A 43 -17.24 3.30 3.33
N GLY A 44 -16.96 3.19 4.62
CA GLY A 44 -15.75 2.59 5.16
C GLY A 44 -14.51 3.48 5.11
N PHE A 45 -13.34 2.87 5.31
CA PHE A 45 -12.05 3.53 5.47
C PHE A 45 -11.08 3.21 4.33
N LYS A 46 -10.19 4.16 4.04
CA LYS A 46 -9.05 4.00 3.15
C LYS A 46 -7.79 4.40 3.89
N GLN A 47 -6.90 3.44 4.08
CA GLN A 47 -5.60 3.61 4.72
C GLN A 47 -4.51 3.61 3.65
N TYR A 48 -3.56 4.53 3.78
CA TYR A 48 -2.44 4.71 2.88
C TYR A 48 -1.16 4.34 3.59
N TYR A 49 -0.33 3.60 2.89
CA TYR A 49 0.94 3.10 3.37
C TYR A 49 2.03 3.39 2.35
N LEU A 50 3.21 3.72 2.86
CA LEU A 50 4.45 3.81 2.09
C LEU A 50 5.40 2.73 2.57
N CYS A 51 6.33 2.34 1.71
CA CYS A 51 7.44 1.51 2.13
C CYS A 51 8.23 2.17 3.29
N ASN A 52 8.71 1.37 4.24
CA ASN A 52 9.56 1.82 5.34
C ASN A 52 10.80 2.56 4.83
N SER A 53 11.44 2.05 3.76
CA SER A 53 12.65 2.63 3.18
C SER A 53 12.38 3.85 2.30
N PHE A 54 11.13 4.31 2.16
CA PHE A 54 10.79 5.52 1.40
C PHE A 54 11.52 6.77 1.90
N TRP A 55 11.86 6.82 3.19
CA TRP A 55 12.52 7.96 3.84
C TRP A 55 14.04 7.81 3.93
N ASP A 56 14.59 6.68 3.49
CA ASP A 56 16.03 6.48 3.47
C ASP A 56 16.62 7.20 2.25
N GLN A 57 17.59 8.09 2.48
CA GLN A 57 18.25 8.84 1.41
C GLN A 57 19.05 7.93 0.46
N ASN A 58 19.42 6.73 0.93
CA ASN A 58 20.17 5.74 0.17
C ASN A 58 19.27 4.77 -0.59
N VAL A 59 17.97 4.70 -0.27
CA VAL A 59 17.01 3.78 -0.89
C VAL A 59 15.89 4.55 -1.55
N LYS A 60 15.90 4.62 -2.89
CA LYS A 60 14.81 5.23 -3.67
C LYS A 60 13.66 4.25 -3.87
N CYS A 61 12.97 3.89 -2.79
CA CYS A 61 11.74 3.11 -2.88
C CYS A 61 10.55 4.05 -3.10
N SER A 62 9.73 3.80 -4.11
CA SER A 62 8.54 4.62 -4.44
C SER A 62 7.22 3.86 -4.29
N HIS A 63 7.28 2.69 -3.65
CA HIS A 63 6.17 1.77 -3.55
C HIS A 63 5.11 2.21 -2.55
N LYS A 64 3.85 2.01 -2.94
CA LYS A 64 2.67 2.46 -2.22
C LYS A 64 1.71 1.31 -2.05
N PHE A 65 1.19 1.19 -0.85
CA PHE A 65 0.12 0.28 -0.53
C PHE A 65 -1.09 1.05 -0.03
N THR A 66 -2.28 0.62 -0.43
CA THR A 66 -3.52 1.15 0.10
C THR A 66 -4.39 0.01 0.59
N LEU A 67 -4.91 0.11 1.80
CA LEU A 67 -5.94 -0.78 2.32
C LEU A 67 -7.30 -0.08 2.29
N ILE A 68 -8.32 -0.77 1.79
CA ILE A 68 -9.71 -0.33 1.76
C ILE A 68 -10.51 -1.29 2.62
N ILE A 69 -11.20 -0.77 3.63
CA ILE A 69 -12.05 -1.54 4.53
C ILE A 69 -13.47 -1.00 4.37
N ALA A 70 -14.36 -1.75 3.72
CA ALA A 70 -15.74 -1.34 3.48
C ALA A 70 -16.66 -2.55 3.33
N ASN A 71 -17.88 -2.48 3.87
CA ASN A 71 -18.91 -3.51 3.72
C ASN A 71 -18.45 -4.93 4.10
N GLY A 72 -17.64 -5.07 5.16
CA GLY A 72 -17.05 -6.35 5.57
C GLY A 72 -15.93 -6.87 4.67
N GLN A 73 -15.59 -6.15 3.60
CA GLN A 73 -14.49 -6.50 2.69
C GLN A 73 -13.23 -5.71 3.03
N ILE A 74 -12.08 -6.37 2.91
CA ILE A 74 -10.77 -5.80 3.18
C ILE A 74 -9.91 -6.01 1.94
N MET A 75 -9.62 -4.92 1.23
CA MET A 75 -8.93 -4.96 -0.07
C MET A 75 -7.67 -4.12 -0.04
N GLY A 76 -6.53 -4.77 -0.25
CA GLY A 76 -5.25 -4.14 -0.51
C GLY A 76 -5.06 -3.80 -1.98
N LYS A 77 -4.40 -2.69 -2.26
CA LYS A 77 -3.91 -2.33 -3.60
C LYS A 77 -2.46 -1.92 -3.50
N THR A 78 -1.60 -2.57 -4.29
CA THR A 78 -0.16 -2.27 -4.35
C THR A 78 0.19 -1.70 -5.71
N THR A 79 1.30 -0.97 -5.77
CA THR A 79 1.89 -0.47 -7.02
C THR A 79 2.96 -1.39 -7.61
N ASP A 80 3.27 -2.47 -6.89
CA ASP A 80 4.46 -3.32 -7.04
C ASP A 80 4.12 -4.78 -7.35
N GLY A 81 2.87 -5.05 -7.78
CA GLY A 81 2.46 -6.42 -8.13
C GLY A 81 2.29 -7.36 -6.94
N GLY A 82 2.35 -6.85 -5.70
CA GLY A 82 2.12 -7.65 -4.48
C GLY A 82 3.34 -8.46 -4.02
N ARG A 83 4.54 -8.10 -4.50
CA ARG A 83 5.78 -8.79 -4.14
C ARG A 83 6.38 -8.21 -2.85
N PRO A 84 6.99 -9.04 -1.99
CA PRO A 84 7.73 -8.56 -0.83
C PRO A 84 8.94 -7.72 -1.26
N HIS A 85 9.16 -6.64 -0.51
CA HIS A 85 10.14 -5.61 -0.83
C HIS A 85 11.44 -5.94 -0.12
N ASP A 86 12.45 -6.39 -0.88
CA ASP A 86 13.80 -6.57 -0.37
C ASP A 86 14.64 -5.33 -0.73
N HIS A 87 15.05 -4.59 0.29
CA HIS A 87 15.99 -3.46 0.17
C HIS A 87 17.31 -3.92 0.80
N ARG A 88 17.98 -4.85 0.12
CA ARG A 88 19.33 -5.29 0.48
C ARG A 88 20.37 -4.27 0.06
#